data_AF-A0A7X7NHG1-F1
#
_entry.id   AF-A0A7X7NHG1-F1
#
_cell.length_a   1.000
_cell.length_b   1.000
_cell.length_c   1.000
_cell.angle_alpha   90.00
_cell.angle_beta   90.00
_cell.angle_gamma   90.00
#
_symmetry.space_group_name_H-M   'P 1'
#
loop_
_entity.id
_entity.type
_entity.pdbx_description
1 polymer ?
#
loop_
_entity_poly.entity_id
_entity_poly.type
_entity_poly.pdbx_seq_one_letter_code
_entity_poly.pdbx_strand_id
1 'polypeptide(L)'
;MPEFVNPFTGKIPDQPLTKGELLRALRLSLAAEEEAVHIYDAIADACTDELARAVLRDVAEEERVHKGEFQKLIELLSPEESSFMQKGASEVEEIKQSLGHEHSVIEPRSVGNLKKRIESKG
;
A
#
# COMPACT_ATOMS: atom_id res chain seq x y z
N MET A 1 0.10 13.57 7.21
CA MET A 1 0.05 14.89 7.89
C MET A 1 0.34 15.96 6.85
N PRO A 2 -0.40 17.08 6.80
CA PRO A 2 -0.15 18.10 5.78
C PRO A 2 1.21 18.78 6.01
N GLU A 3 2.13 18.64 5.05
CA GLU A 3 3.35 19.47 4.94
C GLU A 3 3.25 20.49 3.78
N PHE A 4 2.29 20.33 2.85
CA PHE A 4 2.04 21.20 1.67
C PHE A 4 3.27 21.58 0.82
N VAL A 5 4.00 20.60 0.31
CA VAL A 5 5.25 20.85 -0.42
C VAL A 5 5.10 20.66 -1.95
N ASN A 6 4.91 21.67 -2.78
CA ASN A 6 3.66 22.39 -3.03
C ASN A 6 3.11 21.96 -4.43
N PRO A 7 1.92 21.35 -4.57
CA PRO A 7 1.29 20.98 -5.86
C PRO A 7 0.61 22.18 -6.58
N PHE A 8 1.34 23.29 -6.62
CA PHE A 8 1.06 24.56 -7.31
C PHE A 8 -0.11 25.39 -6.77
N THR A 9 -0.19 25.54 -5.44
CA THR A 9 -1.18 26.34 -4.69
C THR A 9 -1.47 27.69 -5.37
N GLY A 10 -2.52 27.70 -6.18
CA GLY A 10 -3.11 28.87 -6.82
C GLY A 10 -2.94 28.99 -8.34
N LYS A 11 -2.01 28.29 -9.00
CA LYS A 11 -1.84 28.36 -10.47
C LYS A 11 -1.06 27.17 -11.05
N ILE A 12 -1.30 26.80 -12.30
CA ILE A 12 -0.43 25.85 -13.02
C ILE A 12 0.97 26.45 -13.29
N PRO A 13 2.03 25.63 -13.44
CA PRO A 13 3.32 26.11 -13.89
C PRO A 13 3.25 26.71 -15.30
N ASP A 14 4.15 27.65 -15.61
CA ASP A 14 4.18 28.34 -16.92
C ASP A 14 4.52 27.37 -18.08
N GLN A 15 5.15 26.24 -17.77
CA GLN A 15 5.39 25.15 -18.71
C GLN A 15 4.61 23.91 -18.29
N PRO A 16 3.92 23.22 -19.23
CA PRO A 16 3.30 21.93 -18.95
C PRO A 16 4.32 20.90 -18.51
N LEU A 17 3.88 19.93 -17.72
CA LEU A 17 4.70 18.77 -17.39
C LEU A 17 5.06 18.00 -18.67
N THR A 18 6.34 17.69 -18.82
CA THR A 18 6.77 16.66 -19.76
C THR A 18 6.18 15.31 -19.37
N LYS A 19 6.14 14.36 -20.32
CA LYS A 19 5.69 12.98 -20.04
C LYS A 19 6.44 12.36 -18.85
N GLY A 20 7.75 12.58 -18.74
CA GLY A 20 8.56 12.07 -17.64
C GLY A 20 8.23 12.71 -16.29
N GLU A 21 7.94 14.02 -16.27
CA GLU A 21 7.50 14.72 -15.06
C GLU A 21 6.12 14.28 -14.61
N LEU A 22 5.17 14.10 -15.55
CA LEU A 22 3.85 13.57 -15.25
C LEU A 22 3.96 12.16 -14.65
N LEU A 23 4.77 11.27 -15.23
CA LEU A 23 4.98 9.93 -14.68
C LEU A 23 5.60 9.97 -13.28
N ARG A 24 6.51 10.90 -12.99
CA ARG A 24 7.04 11.09 -11.63
C ARG A 24 5.97 11.58 -10.67
N ALA A 25 5.13 12.53 -11.08
CA ALA A 25 4.03 13.03 -10.28
C ALA A 25 3.02 11.91 -9.95
N LEU A 26 2.65 11.09 -10.94
CA LEU A 26 1.74 9.96 -10.75
C LEU A 26 2.32 8.90 -9.81
N ARG A 27 3.62 8.59 -9.90
CA ARG A 27 4.27 7.66 -8.96
C ARG A 27 4.28 8.19 -7.52
N LEU A 28 4.43 9.51 -7.36
CA LEU A 28 4.32 10.14 -6.04
C LEU A 28 2.88 10.10 -5.52
N SER A 29 1.88 10.34 -6.37
CA SER A 29 0.45 10.18 -6.02
C SER A 29 0.13 8.74 -5.60
N LEU A 30 0.58 7.74 -6.37
CA LEU A 30 0.45 6.33 -6.00
C LEU A 30 1.04 6.03 -4.61
N ALA A 31 2.25 6.54 -4.33
CA ALA A 31 2.91 6.35 -3.04
C ALA A 31 2.15 7.06 -1.89
N ALA A 32 1.56 8.22 -2.16
CA ALA A 32 0.75 8.94 -1.18
C ALA A 32 -0.50 8.14 -0.78
N GLU A 33 -1.13 7.45 -1.72
CA GLU A 33 -2.27 6.59 -1.38
C GLU A 33 -1.87 5.38 -0.53
N GLU A 34 -0.72 4.74 -0.78
CA GLU A 34 -0.21 3.67 0.10
C GLU A 34 0.11 4.19 1.51
N GLU A 35 0.66 5.41 1.62
CA GLU A 35 0.88 6.08 2.92
C GLU A 35 -0.45 6.36 3.63
N ALA A 36 -1.46 6.83 2.89
CA ALA A 36 -2.79 7.12 3.43
C ALA A 36 -3.46 5.86 3.99
N VAL A 37 -3.45 4.75 3.24
CA VAL A 37 -3.93 3.43 3.72
C VAL A 37 -3.25 3.06 5.03
N HIS A 38 -1.92 3.12 5.08
CA HIS A 38 -1.16 2.79 6.29
C HIS A 38 -1.56 3.66 7.48
N ILE A 39 -1.62 4.99 7.28
CA ILE A 39 -1.94 5.95 8.35
C ILE A 39 -3.34 5.68 8.89
N TYR A 40 -4.35 5.56 8.02
CA TYR A 40 -5.74 5.42 8.45
C TYR A 40 -6.00 4.09 9.15
N ASP A 41 -5.43 2.98 8.63
CA ASP A 41 -5.51 1.68 9.29
C ASP A 41 -4.85 1.71 10.68
N ALA A 42 -3.65 2.30 10.79
CA ALA A 42 -2.93 2.38 12.06
C ALA A 42 -3.67 3.23 13.11
N ILE A 43 -4.28 4.35 12.69
CA ILE A 43 -5.11 5.17 13.58
C ILE A 43 -6.36 4.40 13.98
N ALA A 44 -7.03 3.72 13.04
CA ALA A 44 -8.22 2.91 13.31
C ALA A 44 -7.94 1.78 14.32
N ASP A 45 -6.78 1.13 14.21
CA ASP A 45 -6.32 0.11 15.17
C ASP A 45 -6.09 0.66 16.58
N ALA A 46 -5.63 1.91 16.69
CA ALA A 46 -5.42 2.59 17.96
C ALA A 46 -6.66 3.34 18.48
N CYS A 47 -7.76 3.36 17.72
CA CYS A 47 -8.95 4.15 18.04
C CYS A 47 -9.98 3.35 18.85
N THR A 48 -10.49 3.96 19.93
CA THR A 48 -11.57 3.39 20.76
C THR A 48 -12.94 3.95 20.44
N ASP A 49 -13.03 5.08 19.74
CA ASP A 49 -14.31 5.64 19.26
C ASP A 49 -14.80 4.83 18.05
N GLU A 50 -16.00 4.27 18.16
CA GLU A 50 -16.51 3.32 17.16
C GLU A 50 -16.80 3.99 15.82
N LEU A 51 -17.30 5.22 15.83
CA LEU A 51 -17.63 5.96 14.62
C LEU A 51 -16.34 6.36 13.88
N ALA A 52 -15.36 6.92 14.60
CA ALA A 52 -14.09 7.32 14.00
C ALA A 52 -13.35 6.13 13.38
N ARG A 53 -13.33 4.98 14.07
CA ARG A 53 -12.74 3.74 13.54
C ARG A 53 -13.44 3.26 12.26
N ALA A 54 -14.77 3.29 12.22
CA ALA A 54 -15.52 2.89 11.04
C ALA A 54 -15.21 3.79 9.84
N VAL A 55 -15.21 5.11 10.03
CA VAL A 55 -14.90 6.08 8.98
C VAL A 55 -13.46 5.92 8.49
N LEU A 56 -12.48 5.78 9.38
CA LEU A 56 -11.08 5.62 8.98
C LEU A 56 -10.85 4.36 8.13
N ARG A 57 -11.53 3.25 8.45
CA ARG A 57 -11.45 2.01 7.67
C ARG A 57 -12.08 2.16 6.29
N ASP A 58 -13.24 2.81 6.21
CA ASP A 58 -13.93 3.08 4.95
C ASP A 58 -13.05 3.95 4.03
N VAL A 59 -12.48 5.04 4.56
CA VAL A 59 -11.53 5.90 3.83
C VAL A 59 -10.30 5.10 3.39
N ALA A 60 -9.70 4.27 4.25
CA ALA A 60 -8.57 3.43 3.87
C ALA A 60 -8.89 2.46 2.72
N GLU A 61 -10.11 1.94 2.65
CA GLU A 61 -10.55 1.11 1.53
C GLU A 61 -10.67 1.91 0.23
N GLU A 62 -11.16 3.16 0.28
CA GLU A 62 -11.22 4.07 -0.87
C GLU A 62 -9.81 4.39 -1.42
N GLU A 63 -8.82 4.64 -0.57
CA GLU A 63 -7.45 4.93 -1.05
C GLU A 63 -6.81 3.73 -1.78
N ARG A 64 -7.23 2.51 -1.46
CA ARG A 64 -6.82 1.30 -2.21
C ARG A 64 -7.42 1.26 -3.61
N VAL A 65 -8.57 1.90 -3.83
CA VAL A 65 -9.14 2.11 -5.16
C VAL A 65 -8.35 3.19 -5.90
N HIS A 66 -8.10 4.34 -5.26
CA HIS A 66 -7.35 5.45 -5.85
C HIS A 66 -5.95 5.06 -6.31
N LYS A 67 -5.21 4.28 -5.51
CA LYS A 67 -3.90 3.76 -5.96
C LYS A 67 -4.03 2.88 -7.20
N GLY A 68 -5.12 2.13 -7.34
CA GLY A 68 -5.42 1.33 -8.53
C GLY A 68 -5.61 2.19 -9.78
N GLU A 69 -6.29 3.33 -9.66
CA GLU A 69 -6.46 4.29 -10.74
C GLU A 69 -5.12 4.87 -11.21
N PHE A 70 -4.29 5.32 -10.27
CA PHE A 70 -2.96 5.86 -10.60
C PHE A 70 -2.05 4.81 -11.24
N GLN A 71 -2.02 3.60 -10.68
CA GLN A 71 -1.24 2.49 -11.25
C GLN A 71 -1.69 2.22 -12.68
N LYS A 72 -3.01 2.18 -12.94
CA LYS A 72 -3.52 1.91 -14.27
C LYS A 72 -3.15 2.99 -15.28
N LEU A 73 -3.21 4.26 -14.87
CA LEU A 73 -2.81 5.38 -15.71
C LEU A 73 -1.30 5.35 -16.02
N ILE A 74 -0.45 5.00 -15.05
CA ILE A 74 1.00 4.84 -15.26
C ILE A 74 1.28 3.77 -16.32
N GLU A 75 0.64 2.60 -16.25
CA GLU A 75 0.79 1.53 -17.25
C GLU A 75 0.44 1.99 -18.67
N LEU A 76 -0.67 2.73 -18.81
CA LEU A 76 -1.11 3.25 -20.11
C LEU A 76 -0.14 4.28 -20.69
N LEU A 77 0.44 5.12 -19.84
CA LEU A 77 1.40 6.14 -20.24
C LEU A 77 2.82 5.58 -20.43
N SER A 78 3.16 4.49 -19.74
CA SER A 78 4.50 3.89 -19.70
C SER A 78 4.42 2.36 -19.85
N PRO A 79 4.27 1.82 -21.07
CA PRO A 79 4.10 0.38 -21.28
C PRO A 79 5.26 -0.49 -20.76
N GLU A 80 6.46 0.08 -20.67
CA GLU A 80 7.63 -0.56 -20.06
C GLU A 80 7.45 -0.85 -18.56
N GLU A 81 6.64 -0.04 -17.85
CA GLU A 81 6.29 -0.27 -16.44
C GLU A 81 5.60 -1.63 -16.28
N SER A 82 4.68 -1.97 -17.18
CA SER A 82 3.96 -3.25 -17.13
C SER A 82 4.90 -4.45 -17.23
N SER A 83 5.96 -4.36 -18.04
CA SER A 83 6.98 -5.42 -18.14
C SER A 83 7.75 -5.60 -16.83
N PHE A 84 8.13 -4.50 -16.17
CA PHE A 84 8.79 -4.57 -14.86
C PHE A 84 7.86 -5.14 -13.78
N MET A 85 6.59 -4.73 -13.76
CA MET A 85 5.60 -5.24 -12.81
C MET A 85 5.37 -6.75 -12.98
N GLN A 86 5.26 -7.23 -14.22
CA GLN A 86 5.14 -8.66 -14.53
C GLN A 86 6.38 -9.45 -14.11
N LYS A 87 7.58 -8.90 -14.32
CA LYS A 87 8.84 -9.50 -13.84
C LYS A 87 8.86 -9.61 -12.32
N GLY A 88 8.53 -8.53 -11.61
CA GLY A 88 8.46 -8.52 -10.15
C GLY A 88 7.43 -9.53 -9.60
N ALA A 89 6.26 -9.64 -10.22
CA ALA A 89 5.27 -10.65 -9.85
C ALA A 89 5.79 -12.09 -10.08
N SER A 90 6.49 -12.33 -11.18
CA SER A 90 7.10 -13.63 -11.48
C SER A 90 8.19 -14.00 -10.48
N GLU A 91 9.04 -13.04 -10.09
CA GLU A 91 10.08 -13.22 -9.07
C GLU A 91 9.49 -13.68 -7.71
N VAL A 92 8.33 -13.14 -7.32
CA VAL A 92 7.62 -13.58 -6.09
C VAL A 92 7.14 -15.04 -6.20
N GLU A 93 6.60 -15.45 -7.35
CA GLU A 93 6.16 -16.84 -7.54
C GLU A 93 7.34 -17.82 -7.59
N GLU A 94 8.47 -17.43 -8.17
CA GLU A 94 9.70 -18.23 -8.13
C GLU A 94 10.20 -18.42 -6.69
N ILE A 95 10.22 -17.35 -5.88
CA ILE A 95 10.59 -17.44 -4.46
C ILE A 95 9.62 -18.37 -3.72
N LYS A 96 8.32 -18.20 -3.91
CA LYS A 96 7.28 -19.04 -3.29
C LYS A 96 7.45 -20.53 -3.62
N GLN A 97 7.76 -20.86 -4.88
CA GLN A 97 8.05 -22.23 -5.30
C GLN A 97 9.32 -22.76 -4.64
N SER A 98 10.38 -21.95 -4.58
CA SER A 98 11.66 -22.35 -3.96
C SER A 98 11.54 -22.67 -2.47
N LEU A 99 10.62 -22.00 -1.77
CA LEU A 99 10.36 -22.19 -0.34
C LEU A 99 9.41 -23.38 -0.06
N GLY A 100 8.82 -23.99 -1.08
CA GLY A 100 7.79 -25.03 -0.90
C GLY A 100 6.59 -24.52 -0.09
N HIS A 101 6.21 -23.26 -0.27
CA HIS A 101 5.33 -22.54 0.64
C HIS A 101 3.88 -23.10 0.60
N GLU A 102 3.59 -24.10 1.43
CA GLU A 102 2.28 -24.17 2.09
C GLU A 102 2.23 -22.99 3.07
N HIS A 103 1.09 -22.29 3.18
CA HIS A 103 0.89 -21.16 4.09
C HIS A 103 1.14 -21.60 5.55
N SER A 104 2.39 -21.65 6.01
CA SER A 104 2.69 -21.82 7.43
C SER A 104 2.60 -20.45 8.05
N VAL A 105 1.47 -20.14 8.69
CA VAL A 105 1.43 -19.06 9.67
C VAL A 105 2.45 -19.43 10.74
N ILE A 106 3.63 -18.83 10.69
CA ILE A 106 4.59 -18.92 11.79
C ILE A 106 3.97 -18.07 12.90
N GLU A 107 3.17 -18.70 13.75
CA GLU A 107 2.67 -18.10 14.99
C GLU A 107 3.85 -17.44 15.69
N PRO A 108 3.88 -16.10 15.82
CA PRO A 108 4.98 -15.44 16.48
C PRO A 108 5.08 -16.00 17.90
N ARG A 109 6.31 -16.28 18.33
CA ARG A 109 6.56 -16.78 19.69
C ARG A 109 6.27 -15.66 20.69
N SER A 110 5.01 -15.50 21.05
CA SER A 110 4.58 -14.68 22.17
C SER A 110 4.53 -15.54 23.44
N VAL A 111 4.69 -14.92 24.60
CA VAL A 111 4.53 -15.59 25.91
C VAL A 111 3.15 -16.24 26.03
N GLY A 112 2.11 -15.62 25.44
CA GLY A 112 0.75 -16.17 25.40
C GLY A 112 0.64 -17.44 24.55
N ASN A 113 1.24 -17.45 23.36
CA ASN A 113 1.19 -18.58 22.44
C ASN A 113 2.01 -19.79 22.95
N LEU A 114 3.05 -19.55 23.74
CA LEU A 114 3.83 -20.61 24.39
C LEU A 114 3.04 -21.33 25.49
N LYS A 115 2.27 -20.61 26.31
CA LYS A 115 1.45 -21.21 27.38
C LYS A 115 0.35 -22.12 26.83
N LYS A 116 -0.39 -21.67 25.81
CA LYS A 116 -1.43 -22.46 25.13
C LYS A 116 -0.90 -23.77 24.51
N ARG A 117 0.36 -23.76 24.05
CA ARG A 117 1.00 -24.95 23.45
C ARG A 117 1.47 -25.98 24.49
N ILE A 118 1.74 -25.54 25.71
CA ILE A 118 2.06 -26.43 26.84
C ILE A 118 0.78 -27.07 27.38
N GLU A 119 -0.29 -26.29 27.50
CA GLU A 119 -1.59 -26.75 28.00
C GLU A 119 -2.30 -27.74 27.05
N SER A 120 -2.08 -27.63 25.74
CA SER A 120 -2.68 -28.54 24.74
C SER A 120 -1.93 -29.87 24.54
N LYS A 121 -0.82 -30.09 25.25
CA LYS A 121 0.01 -31.31 25.18
C LYS A 121 -0.04 -32.16 26.46
N GLY A 122 -0.82 -31.76 27.46
CA GLY A 122 -1.11 -32.54 28.67
C GLY A 122 -2.54 -33.04 28.67
#